data_AF-A0A9Q0NIM8-F1
#
_entry.id   AF-A0A9Q0NIM8-F1
#
_cell.length_a   1.000
_cell.length_b   1.000
_cell.length_c   1.000
_cell.angle_alpha   90.00
_cell.angle_beta   90.00
_cell.angle_gamma   90.00
#
_symmetry.space_group_name_H-M   'P 1'
#
loop_
_entity.id
_entity.type
_entity.pdbx_description
1 polymer ?
#
loop_
_entity_poly.entity_id
_entity_poly.type
_entity_poly.pdbx_seq_one_letter_code
_entity_poly.pdbx_strand_id
1 'polypeptide(L)'
;MSSTQQRTTQAAGFRKTITWFFIIVGTLYLVYSSHLILNNDRRCLTTEENLEHLTNLSTSIQLNEQDSYLESPPLVLSQKSQRYNTELKHIVFGIAASADLWQKRKEYVKLWWRPKQTRGIVWMDRQVGNRSNEGLPQIRISADTSRFKYSNKKGHRSALRISRVYDVYGDLLGLLAAHPVAPLASLHHIDVVQPIFPGMSRARALQHLFNNPSAMTRIGTGPSPSRGAMLFKSGGGVVSPRELETPARTFLNWYRKADYTAYTFNTRPVTKHPCMKPFVFYMSTSKYDRARKQAIGVYTRRKSPSPYCRWKMASPERIDSVVVLKRPDTLRWLKLFLQSPRRDCCRVLPTNKASTMYLWVGNCRDGEISEFQRP
;
A
#
# COMPACT_ATOMS: atom_id res chain seq x y z
N MET A 1 -5.47 11.69 -76.24
CA MET A 1 -4.38 12.57 -75.79
C MET A 1 -4.94 13.56 -74.79
N SER A 2 -5.00 13.19 -73.51
CA SER A 2 -5.47 14.05 -72.42
C SER A 2 -5.08 13.43 -71.07
N SER A 3 -4.76 14.29 -70.10
CA SER A 3 -4.71 14.08 -68.64
C SER A 3 -3.36 14.04 -67.90
N THR A 4 -2.20 14.01 -68.55
CA THR A 4 -0.92 13.90 -67.80
C THR A 4 -0.45 15.20 -67.14
N GLN A 5 -1.10 16.35 -67.40
CA GLN A 5 -0.61 17.67 -66.94
C GLN A 5 -1.27 18.22 -65.65
N GLN A 6 -2.24 17.51 -65.05
CA GLN A 6 -2.98 18.00 -63.86
C GLN A 6 -2.49 17.47 -62.50
N ARG A 7 -1.63 16.45 -62.44
CA ARG A 7 -1.23 15.82 -61.16
C ARG A 7 -0.06 16.48 -60.42
N THR A 8 0.74 17.32 -61.09
CA THR A 8 1.94 17.91 -60.48
C THR A 8 1.68 19.18 -59.65
N THR A 9 0.53 19.86 -59.84
CA THR A 9 0.19 21.08 -59.10
C THR A 9 -0.47 20.82 -57.73
N GLN A 10 -1.16 19.69 -57.54
CA GLN A 10 -1.82 19.36 -56.25
C GLN A 10 -0.84 18.91 -55.14
N ALA A 11 0.26 18.23 -55.49
CA ALA A 11 1.22 17.73 -54.51
C ALA A 11 2.06 18.84 -53.85
N ALA A 12 2.28 19.96 -54.55
CA ALA A 12 3.02 21.11 -54.03
C ALA A 12 2.20 21.92 -53.02
N GLY A 13 0.88 22.02 -53.20
CA GLY A 13 -0.03 22.71 -52.27
C GLY A 13 -0.18 21.97 -50.94
N PHE A 14 -0.25 20.64 -50.98
CA PHE A 14 -0.47 19.80 -49.79
C PHE A 14 0.75 19.74 -48.84
N ARG A 15 1.97 19.84 -49.39
CA ARG A 15 3.19 19.92 -48.55
C ARG A 15 3.29 21.25 -47.82
N LYS A 16 2.93 22.35 -48.48
CA LYS A 16 2.93 23.70 -47.86
C LYS A 16 1.90 23.83 -46.73
N THR A 17 0.72 23.21 -46.87
CA THR A 17 -0.31 23.23 -45.81
C THR A 17 0.09 22.41 -44.58
N ILE A 18 0.75 21.26 -44.76
CA ILE A 18 1.25 20.46 -43.63
C ILE A 18 2.35 21.20 -42.87
N THR A 19 3.29 21.85 -43.57
CA THR A 19 4.34 22.62 -42.90
C THR A 19 3.76 23.79 -42.10
N TRP A 20 2.79 24.51 -42.66
CA TRP A 20 2.07 25.57 -41.95
C TRP A 20 1.31 25.07 -40.72
N PHE A 21 0.69 23.88 -40.79
CA PHE A 21 0.03 23.26 -39.65
C PHE A 21 0.98 23.03 -38.46
N PHE A 22 2.16 22.46 -38.71
CA PHE A 22 3.15 22.24 -37.65
C PHE A 22 3.73 23.54 -37.10
N ILE A 23 3.91 24.56 -37.93
CA ILE A 23 4.36 25.89 -37.48
C ILE A 23 3.29 26.52 -36.57
N ILE A 24 2.01 26.49 -36.96
CA ILE A 24 0.90 27.04 -36.17
C ILE A 24 0.80 26.31 -34.82
N VAL A 25 0.81 24.97 -34.82
CA VAL A 25 0.76 24.20 -33.57
C VAL A 25 1.97 24.47 -32.67
N GLY A 26 3.17 24.61 -33.25
CA GLY A 26 4.37 24.98 -32.52
C GLY A 26 4.28 26.38 -31.89
N THR A 27 3.79 27.37 -32.65
CA THR A 27 3.61 28.74 -32.12
C THR A 27 2.54 28.79 -31.02
N LEU A 28 1.42 28.08 -31.15
CA LEU A 28 0.41 27.99 -30.11
C LEU A 28 0.94 27.32 -28.84
N TYR A 29 1.77 26.28 -28.99
CA TYR A 29 2.42 25.62 -27.86
C TYR A 29 3.39 26.56 -27.15
N LEU A 30 4.23 27.29 -27.90
CA LEU A 30 5.15 28.27 -27.33
C LEU A 30 4.39 29.39 -26.60
N VAL A 31 3.35 29.97 -27.21
CA VAL A 31 2.50 30.99 -26.59
C VAL A 31 1.86 30.47 -25.30
N TYR A 32 1.30 29.25 -25.34
CA TYR A 32 0.70 28.62 -24.16
C TYR A 32 1.72 28.39 -23.04
N SER A 33 2.91 27.87 -23.37
CA SER A 33 4.00 27.67 -22.40
C SER A 33 4.50 28.99 -21.83
N SER A 34 4.65 30.03 -22.64
CA SER A 34 5.04 31.36 -22.14
C SER A 34 3.94 32.01 -21.30
N HIS A 35 2.66 31.81 -21.62
CA HIS A 35 1.55 32.27 -20.77
C HIS A 35 1.49 31.49 -19.45
N LEU A 36 1.81 30.19 -19.45
CA LEU A 36 1.89 29.41 -18.22
C LEU A 36 3.06 29.86 -17.35
N ILE A 37 4.19 30.26 -17.93
CA ILE A 37 5.37 30.75 -17.20
C ILE A 37 5.14 32.19 -16.70
N LEU A 38 4.66 33.10 -17.55
CA LEU A 38 4.41 34.50 -17.19
C LEU A 38 3.25 34.68 -16.20
N ASN A 39 2.29 33.76 -16.16
CA ASN A 39 1.13 33.86 -15.27
C ASN A 39 1.31 33.09 -13.94
N ASN A 40 2.38 32.29 -13.79
CA ASN A 40 2.68 31.59 -12.53
C ASN A 40 3.55 32.40 -11.55
N ASP A 41 4.10 33.55 -11.96
CA ASP A 41 4.90 34.41 -11.07
C ASP A 41 4.06 35.40 -10.24
N ARG A 42 2.74 35.21 -10.14
CA ARG A 42 1.85 36.02 -9.26
C ARG A 42 1.27 35.29 -8.05
N ARG A 43 1.92 34.22 -7.57
CA ARG A 43 1.62 33.64 -6.25
C ARG A 43 2.88 33.39 -5.42
N CYS A 44 3.55 34.48 -5.09
CA CYS A 44 4.26 34.69 -3.83
C CYS A 44 4.85 36.10 -3.88
N LEU A 45 4.08 37.11 -3.46
CA LEU A 45 4.55 38.42 -2.97
C LEU A 45 3.34 39.28 -2.60
N THR A 46 2.97 39.22 -1.32
CA THR A 46 2.18 40.21 -0.57
C THR A 46 2.68 40.06 0.88
N THR A 47 3.12 41.04 1.65
CA THR A 47 3.40 42.46 1.44
C THR A 47 4.20 42.83 2.70
N GLU A 48 5.39 43.41 2.57
CA GLU A 48 6.27 43.78 3.68
C GLU A 48 5.98 45.21 4.19
N GLU A 49 4.72 45.66 4.14
CA GLU A 49 4.38 47.09 4.27
C GLU A 49 3.30 47.38 5.32
N ASN A 50 3.19 46.58 6.38
CA ASN A 50 2.28 46.88 7.51
C ASN A 50 2.89 46.68 8.91
N LEU A 51 4.22 46.57 9.02
CA LEU A 51 4.87 46.33 10.32
C LEU A 51 5.13 47.60 11.16
N GLU A 52 4.84 48.79 10.64
CA GLU A 52 5.02 50.04 11.40
C GLU A 52 3.72 50.61 11.99
N HIS A 53 2.54 50.11 11.59
CA HIS A 53 1.26 50.66 12.05
C HIS A 53 0.67 49.94 13.29
N LEU A 54 1.27 48.83 13.72
CA LEU A 54 0.78 48.00 14.84
C LEU A 54 1.45 48.29 16.20
N THR A 55 2.53 49.07 16.24
CA THR A 55 3.24 49.41 17.48
C THR A 55 2.60 50.58 18.24
N ASN A 56 1.82 51.44 17.57
CA ASN A 56 1.31 52.69 18.15
C ASN A 56 -0.13 52.64 18.67
N LEU A 57 -0.78 51.47 18.69
CA LEU A 57 -2.14 51.32 19.23
C LEU A 57 -2.21 50.45 20.50
N SER A 58 -1.09 50.29 21.21
CA SER A 58 -1.02 49.52 22.46
C SER A 58 -1.29 50.36 23.72
N THR A 59 -1.78 51.60 23.57
CA THR A 59 -2.09 52.46 24.71
C THR A 59 -3.46 53.10 24.53
N SER A 60 -4.32 52.86 25.52
CA SER A 60 -5.71 53.32 25.64
C SER A 60 -6.75 52.61 24.76
N ILE A 61 -7.59 51.79 25.39
CA ILE A 61 -9.04 52.01 25.53
C ILE A 61 -9.62 50.76 26.19
N GLN A 62 -10.04 50.91 27.45
CA GLN A 62 -10.99 50.00 28.09
C GLN A 62 -12.37 50.27 27.51
N LEU A 63 -13.09 49.23 27.07
CA LEU A 63 -14.55 49.14 27.20
C LEU A 63 -14.96 47.66 27.26
N ASN A 64 -15.50 47.26 28.41
CA ASN A 64 -16.46 46.17 28.54
C ASN A 64 -17.74 46.59 27.80
N GLU A 65 -18.33 45.73 26.97
CA GLU A 65 -19.71 45.23 27.13
C GLU A 65 -20.07 44.24 26.00
N GLN A 66 -21.06 43.40 26.31
CA GLN A 66 -21.55 42.22 25.59
C GLN A 66 -21.88 42.40 24.10
N ASP A 67 -21.53 41.41 23.27
CA ASP A 67 -22.54 40.51 22.70
C ASP A 67 -21.93 39.34 21.89
N SER A 68 -22.70 38.26 21.89
CA SER A 68 -22.41 36.91 21.43
C SER A 68 -22.07 36.74 19.95
N TYR A 69 -20.90 36.17 19.65
CA TYR A 69 -20.71 35.28 18.50
C TYR A 69 -19.96 34.03 18.95
N LEU A 70 -20.62 32.90 18.74
CA LEU A 70 -20.20 31.58 19.18
C LEU A 70 -19.03 31.08 18.31
N GLU A 71 -17.79 31.47 18.63
CA GLU A 71 -16.63 30.76 18.11
C GLU A 71 -16.58 29.37 18.77
N SER A 72 -16.87 28.34 17.98
CA SER A 72 -16.60 26.96 18.38
C SER A 72 -15.13 26.87 18.80
N PRO A 73 -14.80 26.39 20.01
CA PRO A 73 -13.41 26.29 20.42
C PRO A 73 -12.66 25.39 19.44
N PRO A 74 -11.35 25.65 19.18
CA PRO A 74 -10.53 24.69 18.45
C PRO A 74 -10.70 23.35 19.15
N LEU A 75 -10.95 22.29 18.38
CA LEU A 75 -11.12 20.94 18.91
C LEU A 75 -9.88 20.55 19.71
N VAL A 76 -9.87 20.87 21.00
CA VAL A 76 -8.89 20.37 21.97
C VAL A 76 -9.22 18.91 22.10
N LEU A 77 -8.50 18.10 21.33
CA LEU A 77 -8.61 16.65 21.39
C LEU A 77 -8.33 16.25 22.84
N SER A 78 -9.37 15.79 23.53
CA SER A 78 -9.29 15.38 24.93
C SER A 78 -8.03 14.51 25.15
N GLN A 79 -7.23 14.87 26.16
CA GLN A 79 -6.12 14.06 26.65
C GLN A 79 -6.56 12.63 27.04
N LYS A 80 -7.87 12.35 27.18
CA LYS A 80 -8.41 10.98 27.31
C LYS A 80 -8.20 10.10 26.07
N SER A 81 -7.76 10.63 24.93
CA SER A 81 -7.31 9.79 23.80
C SER A 81 -5.99 9.05 24.08
N GLN A 82 -5.31 9.33 25.21
CA GLN A 82 -4.20 8.52 25.69
C GLN A 82 -4.70 7.19 26.30
N ARG A 83 -4.27 6.06 25.68
CA ARG A 83 -3.84 4.78 26.30
C ARG A 83 -4.40 3.46 25.73
N TYR A 84 -5.26 3.45 24.72
CA TYR A 84 -5.68 2.15 24.17
C TYR A 84 -4.70 1.67 23.10
N ASN A 85 -3.84 0.73 23.48
CA ASN A 85 -3.11 -0.06 22.49
C ASN A 85 -4.14 -0.78 21.61
N THR A 86 -4.07 -0.59 20.30
CA THR A 86 -4.87 -1.40 19.37
C THR A 86 -4.49 -2.86 19.57
N GLU A 87 -5.41 -3.64 20.11
CA GLU A 87 -5.38 -5.10 20.21
C GLU A 87 -6.22 -5.75 19.12
N LEU A 88 -6.07 -7.07 18.93
CA LEU A 88 -6.82 -7.87 17.94
C LEU A 88 -8.35 -7.72 18.04
N LYS A 89 -8.88 -7.48 19.26
CA LYS A 89 -10.30 -7.23 19.52
C LYS A 89 -10.86 -5.93 18.92
N HIS A 90 -10.01 -5.03 18.45
CA HIS A 90 -10.43 -3.82 17.73
C HIS A 90 -10.55 -4.05 16.22
N ILE A 91 -10.08 -5.19 15.70
CA ILE A 91 -10.14 -5.55 14.28
C ILE A 91 -11.36 -6.44 14.06
N VAL A 92 -12.17 -6.08 13.05
CA VAL A 92 -13.32 -6.88 12.61
C VAL A 92 -12.98 -7.58 11.30
N PHE A 93 -13.04 -8.91 11.29
CA PHE A 93 -12.80 -9.73 10.11
C PHE A 93 -14.12 -10.00 9.37
N GLY A 94 -14.26 -9.49 8.15
CA GLY A 94 -15.29 -9.91 7.22
C GLY A 94 -14.79 -11.09 6.39
N ILE A 95 -15.37 -12.27 6.56
CA ILE A 95 -14.97 -13.49 5.84
C ILE A 95 -16.09 -13.82 4.87
N ALA A 96 -15.82 -13.81 3.56
CA ALA A 96 -16.76 -14.32 2.58
C ALA A 96 -16.49 -15.80 2.32
N ALA A 97 -17.55 -16.62 2.27
CA ALA A 97 -17.43 -18.05 2.03
C ALA A 97 -18.59 -18.58 1.18
N SER A 98 -18.36 -19.73 0.56
CA SER A 98 -19.39 -20.49 -0.16
C SER A 98 -19.85 -21.67 0.68
N ALA A 99 -21.16 -21.88 0.75
CA ALA A 99 -21.81 -22.95 1.47
C ALA A 99 -21.25 -24.34 1.06
N ASP A 100 -21.02 -24.54 -0.23
CA ASP A 100 -20.58 -25.82 -0.80
C ASP A 100 -19.16 -26.20 -0.35
N LEU A 101 -18.33 -25.20 -0.10
CA LEU A 101 -16.93 -25.39 0.29
C LEU A 101 -16.72 -25.19 1.80
N TRP A 102 -17.76 -24.83 2.55
CA TRP A 102 -17.64 -24.39 3.94
C TRP A 102 -17.06 -25.47 4.85
N GLN A 103 -17.54 -26.72 4.73
CA GLN A 103 -17.08 -27.82 5.58
C GLN A 103 -15.58 -28.05 5.49
N LYS A 104 -14.99 -27.84 4.31
CA LYS A 104 -13.55 -27.96 4.09
C LYS A 104 -12.79 -26.68 4.44
N ARG A 105 -13.31 -25.50 4.07
CA ARG A 105 -12.60 -24.22 4.19
C ARG A 105 -12.64 -23.63 5.61
N LYS A 106 -13.63 -23.98 6.44
CA LYS A 106 -13.70 -23.54 7.84
C LYS A 106 -12.46 -23.97 8.66
N GLU A 107 -11.79 -25.06 8.28
CA GLU A 107 -10.58 -25.53 8.94
C GLU A 107 -9.45 -24.49 8.86
N TYR A 108 -9.36 -23.71 7.78
CA TYR A 108 -8.41 -22.59 7.71
C TYR A 108 -8.76 -21.46 8.67
N VAL A 109 -10.05 -21.21 8.92
CA VAL A 109 -10.51 -20.21 9.89
C VAL A 109 -10.11 -20.64 11.31
N LYS A 110 -10.26 -21.94 11.63
CA LYS A 110 -9.89 -22.49 12.95
C LYS A 110 -8.42 -22.28 13.32
N LEU A 111 -7.51 -22.23 12.34
CA LEU A 111 -6.08 -22.05 12.58
C LEU A 111 -5.76 -20.75 13.33
N TRP A 112 -6.52 -19.68 13.03
CA TRP A 112 -6.21 -18.33 13.52
C TRP A 112 -7.33 -17.67 14.30
N TRP A 113 -8.57 -18.13 14.15
CA TRP A 113 -9.69 -17.62 14.91
C TRP A 113 -9.51 -17.91 16.40
N ARG A 114 -9.77 -16.93 17.25
CA ARG A 114 -9.63 -17.04 18.71
C ARG A 114 -10.94 -16.54 19.33
N PRO A 115 -11.81 -17.46 19.82
CA PRO A 115 -13.05 -17.07 20.48
C PRO A 115 -12.80 -16.01 21.57
N LYS A 116 -13.68 -15.02 21.67
CA LYS A 116 -13.58 -13.88 22.61
C LYS A 116 -12.40 -12.92 22.39
N GLN A 117 -11.45 -13.22 21.50
CA GLN A 117 -10.32 -12.32 21.17
C GLN A 117 -10.44 -11.72 19.76
N THR A 118 -10.87 -12.51 18.78
CA THR A 118 -11.16 -12.05 17.41
C THR A 118 -12.64 -11.71 17.25
N ARG A 119 -12.95 -10.70 16.44
CA ARG A 119 -14.32 -10.30 16.08
C ARG A 119 -14.50 -10.34 14.57
N GLY A 120 -15.67 -10.74 14.11
CA GLY A 120 -15.87 -10.98 12.69
C GLY A 120 -17.12 -11.77 12.39
N ILE A 121 -17.47 -11.78 11.11
CA ILE A 121 -18.68 -12.41 10.57
C ILE A 121 -18.28 -13.19 9.32
N VAL A 122 -18.77 -14.41 9.21
CA VAL A 122 -18.70 -15.20 7.98
C VAL A 122 -19.98 -14.98 7.18
N TRP A 123 -19.83 -14.35 6.03
CA TRP A 123 -20.90 -14.12 5.07
C TRP A 123 -20.96 -15.27 4.08
N MET A 124 -22.07 -16.02 4.12
CA MET A 124 -22.34 -17.14 3.22
C MET A 124 -23.20 -16.70 2.04
N ASP A 125 -23.11 -17.47 0.96
CA ASP A 125 -23.99 -17.36 -0.19
C ASP A 125 -25.34 -18.06 0.02
N ARG A 126 -25.39 -19.14 0.80
CA ARG A 126 -26.58 -19.91 1.18
C ARG A 126 -26.51 -20.38 2.64
N GLN A 127 -27.64 -20.88 3.15
CA GLN A 127 -27.69 -21.44 4.50
C GLN A 127 -26.86 -22.71 4.62
N VAL A 128 -26.14 -22.83 5.73
CA VAL A 128 -25.32 -24.00 6.08
C VAL A 128 -25.71 -24.50 7.46
N GLY A 129 -25.66 -25.81 7.67
CA GLY A 129 -25.83 -26.40 9.00
C GLY A 129 -24.76 -25.86 9.95
N ASN A 130 -25.18 -25.18 11.02
CA ASN A 130 -24.28 -24.65 12.03
C ASN A 130 -24.10 -25.68 13.15
N ARG A 131 -22.87 -26.14 13.38
CA ARG A 131 -22.53 -26.92 14.58
C ARG A 131 -22.12 -25.92 15.66
N SER A 132 -23.00 -25.70 16.63
CA SER A 132 -22.91 -24.66 17.68
C SER A 132 -21.60 -24.68 18.48
N ASN A 133 -20.86 -25.79 18.46
CA ASN A 133 -19.70 -26.04 19.34
C ASN A 133 -18.33 -25.86 18.68
N GLU A 134 -18.24 -25.40 17.42
CA GLU A 134 -16.95 -25.31 16.72
C GLU A 134 -16.12 -24.05 17.05
N GLY A 135 -16.63 -23.14 17.88
CA GLY A 135 -15.93 -21.91 18.27
C GLY A 135 -15.67 -20.96 17.09
N LEU A 136 -16.43 -21.08 16.00
CA LEU A 136 -16.28 -20.29 14.78
C LEU A 136 -16.97 -18.92 14.86
N PRO A 137 -16.65 -17.96 13.97
CA PRO A 137 -17.36 -16.69 13.92
C PRO A 137 -18.84 -16.85 13.60
N GLN A 138 -19.63 -15.81 13.91
CA GLN A 138 -21.05 -15.78 13.54
C GLN A 138 -21.21 -15.92 12.03
N ILE A 139 -22.10 -16.82 11.60
CA ILE A 139 -22.47 -16.99 10.19
C ILE A 139 -23.67 -16.09 9.89
N ARG A 140 -23.60 -15.35 8.78
CA ARG A 140 -24.71 -14.56 8.21
C ARG A 140 -24.91 -14.90 6.75
N ILE A 141 -26.14 -14.77 6.26
CA ILE A 141 -26.45 -14.95 4.84
C ILE A 141 -26.37 -13.60 4.15
N SER A 142 -25.68 -13.56 3.02
CA SER A 142 -25.54 -12.33 2.24
C SER A 142 -26.86 -11.97 1.56
N ALA A 143 -27.20 -10.68 1.54
CA ALA A 143 -28.41 -10.16 0.94
C ALA A 143 -28.51 -10.44 -0.58
N ASP A 144 -29.74 -10.43 -1.10
CA ASP A 144 -30.00 -10.66 -2.52
C ASP A 144 -29.29 -9.63 -3.41
N THR A 145 -28.81 -10.12 -4.56
CA THR A 145 -28.04 -9.34 -5.53
C THR A 145 -28.77 -9.17 -6.86
N SER A 146 -30.04 -9.60 -6.99
CA SER A 146 -30.86 -9.53 -8.23
C SER A 146 -30.84 -8.16 -8.92
N ARG A 147 -30.76 -7.07 -8.14
CA ARG A 147 -30.68 -5.69 -8.64
C ARG A 147 -29.45 -5.35 -9.49
N PHE A 148 -28.36 -6.10 -9.37
CA PHE A 148 -27.12 -5.83 -10.10
C PHE A 148 -27.12 -6.52 -11.46
N LYS A 149 -26.67 -5.87 -12.54
CA LYS A 149 -26.53 -6.58 -13.82
C LYS A 149 -25.43 -7.66 -13.70
N TYR A 150 -25.73 -8.88 -14.17
CA TYR A 150 -24.78 -10.00 -14.18
C TYR A 150 -24.89 -10.74 -15.51
N SER A 151 -23.83 -10.67 -16.32
CA SER A 151 -23.79 -11.21 -17.68
C SER A 151 -22.91 -12.46 -17.82
N ASN A 152 -22.14 -12.82 -16.77
CA ASN A 152 -21.24 -13.96 -16.82
C ASN A 152 -22.02 -15.27 -16.69
N LYS A 153 -22.04 -16.06 -17.77
CA LYS A 153 -22.77 -17.35 -17.83
C LYS A 153 -22.06 -18.50 -17.11
N LYS A 154 -20.76 -18.40 -16.85
CA LYS A 154 -19.95 -19.46 -16.21
C LYS A 154 -19.80 -19.27 -14.70
N GLY A 155 -19.91 -18.04 -14.21
CA GLY A 155 -19.72 -17.71 -12.81
C GLY A 155 -21.03 -17.75 -12.01
N HIS A 156 -20.91 -18.00 -10.70
CA HIS A 156 -22.04 -17.85 -9.80
C HIS A 156 -22.26 -16.38 -9.44
N ARG A 157 -23.53 -15.94 -9.41
CA ARG A 157 -23.90 -14.55 -9.09
C ARG A 157 -23.39 -14.07 -7.72
N SER A 158 -23.24 -14.99 -6.76
CA SER A 158 -22.66 -14.67 -5.44
C SER A 158 -21.27 -14.05 -5.52
N ALA A 159 -20.53 -14.25 -6.62
CA ALA A 159 -19.22 -13.64 -6.85
C ALA A 159 -19.25 -12.09 -6.88
N LEU A 160 -20.42 -11.48 -7.15
CA LEU A 160 -20.57 -10.02 -7.09
C LEU A 160 -20.17 -9.45 -5.71
N ARG A 161 -20.38 -10.24 -4.65
CA ARG A 161 -20.15 -9.86 -3.24
C ARG A 161 -18.66 -9.81 -2.85
N ILE A 162 -17.79 -10.40 -3.65
CA ILE A 162 -16.35 -10.56 -3.42
C ILE A 162 -15.51 -9.94 -4.55
N SER A 163 -16.15 -9.17 -5.44
CA SER A 163 -15.52 -8.55 -6.61
C SER A 163 -14.33 -7.62 -6.29
N ARG A 164 -14.21 -7.16 -5.05
CA ARG A 164 -13.11 -6.29 -4.58
C ARG A 164 -12.00 -7.04 -3.85
N VAL A 165 -11.89 -8.33 -4.07
CA VAL A 165 -10.91 -9.19 -3.40
C VAL A 165 -9.77 -9.60 -4.34
N TYR A 166 -8.59 -9.90 -3.78
CA TYR A 166 -7.44 -10.36 -4.53
C TYR A 166 -7.61 -11.84 -4.92
N ASP A 167 -8.11 -12.08 -6.14
CA ASP A 167 -8.21 -13.41 -6.75
C ASP A 167 -7.02 -13.67 -7.67
N VAL A 168 -6.03 -14.39 -7.13
CA VAL A 168 -4.76 -14.67 -7.82
C VAL A 168 -4.32 -16.12 -7.59
N TYR A 169 -3.48 -16.61 -8.50
CA TYR A 169 -2.81 -17.91 -8.40
C TYR A 169 -1.29 -17.73 -8.23
N GLY A 170 -0.65 -18.73 -7.63
CA GLY A 170 0.82 -18.78 -7.58
C GLY A 170 1.45 -17.95 -6.46
N ASP A 171 2.55 -17.26 -6.75
CA ASP A 171 3.41 -16.62 -5.75
C ASP A 171 2.91 -15.23 -5.33
N LEU A 172 2.53 -15.12 -4.06
CA LEU A 172 2.03 -13.88 -3.44
C LEU A 172 3.14 -12.86 -3.09
N LEU A 173 4.41 -13.15 -3.34
CA LEU A 173 5.53 -12.29 -2.96
C LEU A 173 5.34 -10.82 -3.36
N GLY A 174 4.90 -10.57 -4.59
CA GLY A 174 4.66 -9.24 -5.12
C GLY A 174 3.52 -8.49 -4.42
N LEU A 175 2.47 -9.20 -3.97
CA LEU A 175 1.40 -8.63 -3.15
C LEU A 175 1.88 -8.31 -1.74
N LEU A 176 2.61 -9.24 -1.11
CA LEU A 176 3.11 -9.09 0.26
C LEU A 176 4.19 -8.00 0.38
N ALA A 177 4.97 -7.81 -0.69
CA ALA A 177 6.01 -6.79 -0.75
C ALA A 177 5.49 -5.40 -1.19
N ALA A 178 4.25 -5.28 -1.69
CA ALA A 178 3.69 -4.02 -2.18
C ALA A 178 3.23 -3.13 -1.03
N HIS A 179 3.51 -1.83 -1.07
CA HIS A 179 3.15 -0.86 -0.05
C HIS A 179 1.93 0.01 -0.43
N PRO A 180 0.71 -0.55 -0.49
CA PRO A 180 -0.48 0.22 -0.84
C PRO A 180 -0.78 1.28 0.22
N VAL A 181 -1.39 2.38 -0.22
CA VAL A 181 -1.79 3.51 0.64
C VAL A 181 -2.99 3.13 1.53
N ALA A 182 -3.87 2.26 1.04
CA ALA A 182 -5.01 1.75 1.80
C ALA A 182 -4.71 0.35 2.39
N PRO A 183 -4.86 0.15 3.70
CA PRO A 183 -4.56 -1.13 4.34
C PRO A 183 -5.74 -2.09 4.23
N LEU A 184 -5.84 -2.89 3.17
CA LEU A 184 -6.82 -3.99 3.12
C LEU A 184 -6.23 -5.21 2.41
N ALA A 185 -5.93 -6.24 3.20
CA ALA A 185 -5.57 -7.58 2.75
C ALA A 185 -6.82 -8.46 2.80
N SER A 186 -7.50 -8.61 1.66
CA SER A 186 -8.49 -9.69 1.50
C SER A 186 -7.92 -10.67 0.48
N LEU A 187 -7.43 -11.81 0.96
CA LEU A 187 -6.93 -12.91 0.12
C LEU A 187 -8.01 -13.99 0.12
N HIS A 188 -8.52 -14.36 -1.05
CA HIS A 188 -9.75 -15.15 -1.15
C HIS A 188 -9.56 -16.60 -1.59
N HIS A 189 -8.37 -16.99 -2.04
CA HIS A 189 -8.06 -18.37 -2.41
C HIS A 189 -6.72 -18.85 -1.86
N ILE A 190 -6.59 -18.92 -0.52
CA ILE A 190 -5.35 -19.39 0.12
C ILE A 190 -5.03 -20.85 -0.26
N ASP A 191 -6.02 -21.61 -0.72
CA ASP A 191 -5.90 -23.00 -1.19
C ASP A 191 -5.18 -23.14 -2.54
N VAL A 192 -5.15 -22.10 -3.38
CA VAL A 192 -4.58 -22.17 -4.74
C VAL A 192 -3.31 -21.35 -4.94
N VAL A 193 -2.95 -20.55 -3.94
CA VAL A 193 -1.69 -19.80 -3.90
C VAL A 193 -0.57 -20.66 -3.32
N GLN A 194 0.67 -20.23 -3.57
CA GLN A 194 1.83 -20.78 -2.88
C GLN A 194 1.81 -20.37 -1.39
N PRO A 195 2.40 -21.17 -0.50
CA PRO A 195 2.54 -20.81 0.91
C PRO A 195 3.22 -19.44 1.09
N ILE A 196 2.72 -18.63 2.03
CA ILE A 196 3.26 -17.30 2.34
C ILE A 196 4.75 -17.39 2.76
N PHE A 197 5.12 -18.47 3.44
CA PHE A 197 6.47 -18.77 3.86
C PHE A 197 7.00 -20.01 3.13
N PRO A 198 8.20 -19.94 2.52
CA PRO A 198 8.78 -21.09 1.84
C PRO A 198 9.08 -22.22 2.84
N GLY A 199 8.96 -23.48 2.39
CA GLY A 199 9.21 -24.65 3.23
C GLY A 199 8.11 -24.96 4.26
N MET A 200 6.99 -24.24 4.23
CA MET A 200 5.82 -24.51 5.08
C MET A 200 4.61 -24.95 4.23
N SER A 201 3.71 -25.75 4.81
CA SER A 201 2.39 -25.96 4.22
C SER A 201 1.55 -24.67 4.33
N ARG A 202 0.52 -24.50 3.49
CA ARG A 202 -0.39 -23.33 3.54
C ARG A 202 -0.99 -23.14 4.94
N ALA A 203 -1.43 -24.22 5.57
CA ALA A 203 -1.98 -24.21 6.92
C ALA A 203 -0.94 -23.75 7.95
N ARG A 204 0.27 -24.33 7.92
CA ARG A 204 1.35 -23.95 8.84
C ARG A 204 1.81 -22.51 8.62
N ALA A 205 1.86 -22.06 7.37
CA ALA A 205 2.21 -20.68 7.02
C ALA A 205 1.19 -19.67 7.57
N LEU A 206 -0.11 -19.98 7.50
CA LEU A 206 -1.14 -19.15 8.13
C LEU A 206 -1.00 -19.17 9.65
N GLN A 207 -0.85 -20.34 10.25
CA GLN A 207 -0.69 -20.44 11.69
C GLN A 207 0.54 -19.64 12.17
N HIS A 208 1.65 -19.71 11.44
CA HIS A 208 2.85 -18.91 11.70
C HIS A 208 2.58 -17.40 11.59
N LEU A 209 1.88 -16.95 10.54
CA LEU A 209 1.52 -15.54 10.38
C LEU A 209 0.69 -15.01 11.56
N PHE A 210 -0.35 -15.77 11.96
CA PHE A 210 -1.30 -15.35 12.99
C PHE A 210 -0.80 -15.54 14.43
N ASN A 211 0.11 -16.49 14.67
CA ASN A 211 0.78 -16.65 15.98
C ASN A 211 1.84 -15.58 16.26
N ASN A 212 2.11 -14.71 15.29
CA ASN A 212 3.03 -13.58 15.38
C ASN A 212 2.22 -12.27 15.47
N PRO A 213 1.57 -11.94 16.60
CA PRO A 213 0.60 -10.85 16.68
C PRO A 213 1.21 -9.47 16.44
N SER A 214 2.52 -9.28 16.65
CA SER A 214 3.19 -8.01 16.30
C SER A 214 3.22 -7.78 14.78
N ALA A 215 3.13 -8.87 13.98
CA ALA A 215 2.91 -8.80 12.55
C ALA A 215 1.45 -8.48 12.20
N MET A 216 0.46 -8.93 12.97
CA MET A 216 -0.95 -8.72 12.61
C MET A 216 -1.55 -7.41 13.17
N THR A 217 -1.05 -6.91 14.28
CA THR A 217 -1.68 -5.82 15.04
C THR A 217 -1.39 -4.41 14.47
N ARG A 218 -0.64 -4.30 13.36
CA ARG A 218 -0.27 -3.00 12.76
C ARG A 218 -0.35 -3.01 11.23
N ILE A 219 -1.48 -3.51 10.71
CA ILE A 219 -1.78 -3.56 9.26
C ILE A 219 -2.02 -2.15 8.68
N GLY A 220 -2.29 -1.15 9.52
CA GLY A 220 -2.28 0.25 9.11
C GLY A 220 -0.85 0.81 9.02
N THR A 221 -0.44 1.18 7.81
CA THR A 221 0.56 2.20 7.43
C THR A 221 2.07 1.83 7.49
N GLY A 222 2.83 2.27 6.47
CA GLY A 222 4.30 2.19 6.37
C GLY A 222 4.92 0.79 6.13
N PRO A 223 6.26 0.69 5.95
CA PRO A 223 7.02 -0.57 6.03
C PRO A 223 6.94 -1.12 7.45
N SER A 224 5.76 -1.60 7.83
CA SER A 224 5.57 -2.28 9.09
C SER A 224 6.34 -3.61 9.05
N PRO A 225 6.94 -4.05 10.17
CA PRO A 225 7.50 -5.40 10.35
C PRO A 225 6.43 -6.52 10.28
N SER A 226 5.34 -6.29 9.54
CA SER A 226 4.16 -7.14 9.38
C SER A 226 4.02 -7.77 8.00
N ARG A 227 4.93 -7.46 7.08
CA ARG A 227 4.90 -8.04 5.73
C ARG A 227 5.52 -9.41 5.78
N GLY A 228 4.84 -10.42 5.21
CA GLY A 228 5.35 -11.79 5.17
C GLY A 228 6.74 -11.90 4.50
N ALA A 229 7.08 -10.93 3.65
CA ALA A 229 8.41 -10.79 3.06
C ALA A 229 8.84 -9.31 2.92
N MET A 230 10.16 -9.08 3.01
CA MET A 230 10.85 -7.82 2.71
C MET A 230 11.77 -8.03 1.50
N LEU A 231 11.80 -7.04 0.61
CA LEU A 231 12.63 -7.05 -0.60
C LEU A 231 13.73 -6.01 -0.48
N PHE A 232 14.98 -6.43 -0.62
CA PHE A 232 16.13 -5.53 -0.84
C PHE A 232 16.60 -5.70 -2.28
N LYS A 233 17.04 -4.62 -2.93
CA LYS A 233 17.60 -4.68 -4.28
C LYS A 233 19.07 -4.28 -4.24
N SER A 234 19.90 -4.92 -5.07
CA SER A 234 21.27 -4.48 -5.32
C SER A 234 21.28 -3.40 -6.40
N GLY A 235 21.37 -2.15 -5.97
CA GLY A 235 21.79 -1.03 -6.81
C GLY A 235 20.70 -0.05 -7.25
N GLY A 236 21.11 1.00 -7.97
CA GLY A 236 20.37 2.24 -8.30
C GLY A 236 18.99 2.12 -8.95
N GLY A 237 18.45 0.91 -9.11
CA GLY A 237 17.01 0.67 -9.28
C GLY A 237 16.26 0.84 -7.96
N VAL A 238 16.35 2.03 -7.36
CA VAL A 238 15.52 2.42 -6.20
C VAL A 238 14.07 2.43 -6.68
N VAL A 239 13.24 1.61 -6.04
CA VAL A 239 11.81 1.61 -6.33
C VAL A 239 11.21 2.78 -5.59
N SER A 240 10.63 3.74 -6.32
CA SER A 240 9.99 4.88 -5.69
C SER A 240 8.84 4.39 -4.79
N PRO A 241 8.49 5.13 -3.71
CA PRO A 241 7.33 4.81 -2.90
C PRO A 241 6.05 4.66 -3.73
N ARG A 242 5.92 5.43 -4.82
CA ARG A 242 4.81 5.36 -5.77
C ARG A 242 4.80 4.05 -6.57
N GLU A 243 5.95 3.57 -7.01
CA GLU A 243 6.03 2.26 -7.68
C GLU A 243 5.78 1.11 -6.69
N LEU A 244 6.23 1.24 -5.43
CA LEU A 244 5.96 0.25 -4.38
C LEU A 244 4.47 0.12 -4.05
N GLU A 245 3.62 1.12 -4.31
CA GLU A 245 2.16 1.03 -4.13
C GLU A 245 1.53 -0.09 -4.96
N THR A 246 2.14 -0.37 -6.11
CA THR A 246 1.61 -1.31 -7.08
C THR A 246 2.33 -2.66 -6.95
N PRO A 247 1.62 -3.77 -6.69
CA PRO A 247 2.23 -5.09 -6.57
C PRO A 247 2.89 -5.56 -7.86
N ALA A 248 4.09 -6.11 -7.74
CA ALA A 248 4.78 -6.75 -8.85
C ALA A 248 4.07 -8.06 -9.21
N ARG A 249 3.91 -8.35 -10.50
CA ARG A 249 3.24 -9.56 -11.02
C ARG A 249 4.07 -10.83 -10.83
N THR A 250 4.24 -11.27 -9.57
CA THR A 250 4.78 -12.60 -9.22
C THR A 250 3.71 -13.68 -9.24
N PHE A 251 2.44 -13.28 -9.33
CA PHE A 251 1.25 -14.12 -9.33
C PHE A 251 0.55 -14.06 -10.69
N LEU A 252 -0.28 -15.07 -10.95
CA LEU A 252 -1.13 -15.16 -12.13
C LEU A 252 -2.54 -14.68 -11.80
N ASN A 253 -3.27 -14.18 -12.80
CA ASN A 253 -4.70 -13.89 -12.64
C ASN A 253 -5.52 -15.18 -12.51
N TRP A 254 -6.83 -15.04 -12.29
CA TRP A 254 -7.76 -16.15 -12.10
C TRP A 254 -7.78 -17.15 -13.28
N TYR A 255 -7.47 -16.69 -14.49
CA TYR A 255 -7.35 -17.54 -15.69
C TYR A 255 -5.98 -18.21 -15.82
N ARG A 256 -5.14 -18.13 -14.79
CA ARG A 256 -3.76 -18.65 -14.75
C ARG A 256 -2.87 -18.05 -15.84
N LYS A 257 -3.13 -16.79 -16.21
CA LYS A 257 -2.32 -16.03 -17.15
C LYS A 257 -1.54 -14.92 -16.42
N ALA A 258 -0.42 -14.51 -17.01
CA ALA A 258 0.46 -13.47 -16.47
C ALA A 258 0.16 -12.06 -17.04
N ASP A 259 -0.90 -11.91 -17.83
CA ASP A 259 -1.34 -10.65 -18.41
C ASP A 259 -2.04 -9.75 -17.39
N TYR A 260 -1.94 -8.44 -17.60
CA TYR A 260 -2.38 -7.42 -16.65
C TYR A 260 -3.89 -7.11 -16.73
N THR A 261 -4.58 -7.63 -17.74
CA THR A 261 -5.96 -7.25 -18.12
C THR A 261 -7.03 -7.85 -17.22
N ALA A 262 -6.73 -8.93 -16.51
CA ALA A 262 -7.72 -9.70 -15.74
C ALA A 262 -7.49 -9.63 -14.21
N TYR A 263 -6.84 -8.58 -13.72
CA TYR A 263 -6.74 -8.30 -12.29
C TYR A 263 -7.78 -7.26 -11.88
N THR A 264 -8.33 -7.40 -10.66
CA THR A 264 -9.27 -6.42 -10.06
C THR A 264 -8.55 -5.21 -9.45
N PHE A 265 -7.23 -5.10 -9.66
CA PHE A 265 -6.36 -4.09 -9.09
C PHE A 265 -5.16 -3.83 -10.00
N ASN A 266 -4.52 -2.67 -9.84
CA ASN A 266 -3.35 -2.30 -10.62
C ASN A 266 -2.16 -3.19 -10.26
N THR A 267 -1.43 -3.64 -11.27
CA THR A 267 -0.22 -4.45 -11.11
C THR A 267 0.93 -3.88 -11.94
N ARG A 268 2.17 -4.16 -11.53
CA ARG A 268 3.38 -3.73 -12.27
C ARG A 268 4.20 -4.93 -12.75
N PRO A 269 4.91 -4.82 -13.88
CA PRO A 269 5.77 -5.90 -14.35
C PRO A 269 6.88 -6.25 -13.36
N VAL A 270 7.31 -7.52 -13.38
CA VAL A 270 8.54 -7.94 -12.71
C VAL A 270 9.71 -7.62 -13.64
N THR A 271 10.69 -6.88 -13.12
CA THR A 271 11.92 -6.57 -13.85
C THR A 271 12.73 -7.83 -14.13
N LYS A 272 13.25 -7.94 -15.36
CA LYS A 272 14.12 -9.05 -15.80
C LYS A 272 15.60 -8.74 -15.65
N HIS A 273 15.97 -7.51 -15.30
CA HIS A 273 17.36 -7.10 -15.22
C HIS A 273 18.07 -7.81 -14.05
N PRO A 274 19.23 -8.47 -14.27
CA PRO A 274 19.95 -9.22 -13.23
C PRO A 274 20.18 -8.44 -11.93
N CYS A 275 20.64 -7.19 -12.04
CA CYS A 275 20.88 -6.33 -10.89
C CYS A 275 19.60 -5.88 -10.16
N MET A 276 18.45 -5.89 -10.82
CA MET A 276 17.19 -5.48 -10.18
C MET A 276 16.47 -6.66 -9.50
N LYS A 277 17.06 -7.88 -9.56
CA LYS A 277 16.55 -9.04 -8.84
C LYS A 277 16.65 -8.80 -7.33
N PRO A 278 15.55 -8.88 -6.59
CA PRO A 278 15.59 -8.60 -5.17
C PRO A 278 16.10 -9.78 -4.35
N PHE A 279 16.80 -9.47 -3.26
CA PHE A 279 17.02 -10.36 -2.13
C PHE A 279 15.76 -10.38 -1.26
N VAL A 280 15.22 -11.57 -1.06
CA VAL A 280 13.95 -11.77 -0.35
C VAL A 280 14.22 -12.24 1.07
N PHE A 281 13.65 -11.54 2.04
CA PHE A 281 13.73 -11.90 3.45
C PHE A 281 12.32 -12.20 3.97
N TYR A 282 12.10 -13.38 4.51
CA TYR A 282 10.80 -13.76 5.07
C TYR A 282 10.78 -13.48 6.58
N MET A 283 9.62 -13.09 7.09
CA MET A 283 9.45 -12.94 8.53
C MET A 283 9.66 -14.30 9.20
N SER A 284 10.64 -14.39 10.09
CA SER A 284 10.92 -15.58 10.89
C SER A 284 10.16 -15.53 12.21
N THR A 285 10.29 -14.42 12.96
CA THR A 285 9.61 -14.23 14.23
C THR A 285 9.24 -12.76 14.44
N SER A 286 8.22 -12.51 15.25
CA SER A 286 7.89 -11.16 15.72
C SER A 286 7.58 -11.19 17.21
N LYS A 287 8.15 -10.27 17.98
CA LYS A 287 7.95 -10.15 19.42
C LYS A 287 7.75 -8.70 19.80
N TYR A 288 6.92 -8.47 20.81
CA TYR A 288 6.85 -7.19 21.48
C TYR A 288 7.76 -7.19 22.71
N ASP A 289 8.76 -6.32 22.71
CA ASP A 289 9.62 -6.06 23.86
C ASP A 289 8.91 -5.06 24.79
N ARG A 290 8.42 -5.55 25.93
CA ARG A 290 7.71 -4.74 26.93
C ARG A 290 8.64 -3.75 27.64
N ALA A 291 9.90 -4.12 27.88
CA ALA A 291 10.86 -3.26 28.58
C ALA A 291 11.19 -2.03 27.73
N ARG A 292 11.43 -2.24 26.43
CA ARG A 292 11.74 -1.16 25.48
C ARG A 292 10.52 -0.55 24.78
N LYS A 293 9.32 -1.04 25.10
CA LYS A 293 8.04 -0.64 24.47
C LYS A 293 8.11 -0.62 22.93
N GLN A 294 8.70 -1.64 22.34
CA GLN A 294 8.92 -1.72 20.89
C GLN A 294 8.63 -3.10 20.33
N ALA A 295 8.12 -3.15 19.09
CA ALA A 295 8.01 -4.39 18.34
C ALA A 295 9.34 -4.69 17.64
N ILE A 296 9.74 -5.96 17.69
CA ILE A 296 10.94 -6.51 17.08
C ILE A 296 10.49 -7.58 16.10
N GLY A 297 10.77 -7.38 14.82
CA GLY A 297 10.58 -8.37 13.76
C GLY A 297 11.93 -8.90 13.28
N VAL A 298 12.10 -10.21 13.23
CA VAL A 298 13.30 -10.85 12.68
C VAL A 298 12.95 -11.46 11.33
N TYR A 299 13.71 -11.09 10.32
CA TYR A 299 13.55 -11.55 8.95
C TYR A 299 14.77 -12.34 8.52
N THR A 300 14.57 -13.48 7.89
CA THR A 300 15.64 -14.36 7.41
C THR A 300 15.67 -14.39 5.90
N ARG A 301 16.87 -14.33 5.32
CA ARG A 301 17.05 -14.34 3.88
C ARG A 301 16.71 -15.70 3.30
N ARG A 302 15.92 -15.72 2.23
CA ARG A 302 15.81 -16.89 1.36
C ARG A 302 17.05 -16.93 0.47
N LYS A 303 17.92 -17.91 0.71
CA LYS A 303 19.09 -18.14 -0.14
C LYS A 303 18.62 -18.55 -1.53
N SER A 304 18.99 -17.76 -2.52
CA SER A 304 18.78 -18.06 -3.94
C SER A 304 19.98 -17.53 -4.72
N PRO A 305 20.41 -18.19 -5.80
CA PRO A 305 21.51 -17.70 -6.61
C PRO A 305 21.24 -16.26 -7.08
N SER A 306 22.12 -15.33 -6.74
CA SER A 306 22.09 -13.98 -7.27
C SER A 306 22.83 -13.98 -8.59
N PRO A 307 22.23 -13.49 -9.69
CA PRO A 307 22.96 -13.37 -10.94
C PRO A 307 24.06 -12.31 -10.78
N TYR A 308 25.15 -12.47 -11.52
CA TYR A 308 26.22 -11.49 -11.55
C TYR A 308 25.66 -10.11 -11.97
N CYS A 309 26.03 -9.09 -11.22
CA CYS A 309 25.60 -7.72 -11.46
C CYS A 309 26.82 -6.84 -11.75
N ARG A 310 26.76 -6.09 -12.86
CA ARG A 310 27.83 -5.17 -13.28
C ARG A 310 27.84 -3.84 -12.50
N TRP A 311 26.78 -3.51 -11.77
CA TRP A 311 26.71 -2.27 -11.00
C TRP A 311 27.67 -2.33 -9.81
N LYS A 312 28.59 -1.37 -9.72
CA LYS A 312 29.60 -1.25 -8.66
C LYS A 312 28.98 -0.70 -7.37
N MET A 313 28.27 -1.53 -6.62
CA MET A 313 27.62 -1.16 -5.34
C MET A 313 27.72 -2.29 -4.31
N ALA A 314 27.57 -1.92 -3.03
CA ALA A 314 27.55 -2.89 -1.94
C ALA A 314 26.40 -3.89 -2.10
N SER A 315 26.74 -5.18 -2.13
CA SER A 315 25.77 -6.27 -2.23
C SER A 315 25.26 -6.68 -0.85
N PRO A 316 23.93 -6.80 -0.63
CA PRO A 316 23.36 -7.34 0.61
C PRO A 316 23.51 -8.88 0.69
N GLU A 317 24.29 -9.50 -0.20
CA GLU A 317 24.50 -10.95 -0.24
C GLU A 317 25.16 -11.53 1.03
N ARG A 318 25.85 -10.70 1.81
CA ARG A 318 26.44 -11.12 3.10
C ARG A 318 25.44 -11.06 4.27
N ILE A 319 24.26 -10.45 4.06
CA ILE A 319 23.24 -10.28 5.10
C ILE A 319 22.34 -11.51 5.11
N ASP A 320 22.33 -12.24 6.22
CA ASP A 320 21.47 -13.39 6.41
C ASP A 320 20.19 -13.05 7.17
N SER A 321 20.23 -12.00 8.00
CA SER A 321 19.11 -11.59 8.83
C SER A 321 18.94 -10.08 8.88
N VAL A 322 17.68 -9.65 8.96
CA VAL A 322 17.29 -8.24 9.15
C VAL A 322 16.41 -8.15 10.39
N VAL A 323 16.80 -7.33 11.34
CA VAL A 323 16.06 -7.06 12.58
C VAL A 323 15.41 -5.69 12.46
N VAL A 324 14.09 -5.67 12.45
CA VAL A 324 13.28 -4.45 12.33
C VAL A 324 12.72 -4.07 13.69
N LEU A 325 13.01 -2.85 14.12
CA LEU A 325 12.55 -2.25 15.37
C LEU A 325 11.51 -1.17 15.06
N LYS A 326 10.35 -1.24 15.73
CA LYS A 326 9.26 -0.26 15.55
C LYS A 326 8.52 0.04 16.84
N ARG A 327 8.42 1.32 17.21
CA ARG A 327 7.55 1.76 18.32
C ARG A 327 6.06 1.67 17.94
N PRO A 328 5.18 1.32 18.89
CA PRO A 328 3.74 1.51 18.72
C PRO A 328 3.44 2.97 18.43
N ASP A 329 2.58 3.22 17.43
CA ASP A 329 1.97 4.53 17.23
C ASP A 329 0.47 4.38 17.54
N THR A 330 0.07 4.83 18.72
CA THR A 330 -1.30 4.70 19.24
C THR A 330 -2.28 5.66 18.57
N LEU A 331 -1.78 6.76 17.96
CA LEU A 331 -2.61 7.79 17.33
C LEU A 331 -2.73 7.61 15.82
N ARG A 332 -2.16 6.53 15.27
CA ARG A 332 -2.09 6.34 13.82
C ARG A 332 -3.44 6.15 13.15
N TRP A 333 -4.38 5.49 13.82
CA TRP A 333 -5.76 5.35 13.35
C TRP A 333 -6.50 6.69 13.31
N LEU A 334 -6.25 7.56 14.29
CA LEU A 334 -6.82 8.90 14.32
C LEU A 334 -6.20 9.79 13.23
N LYS A 335 -4.87 9.71 13.03
CA LYS A 335 -4.19 10.36 11.91
C LYS A 335 -4.68 9.86 10.55
N LEU A 336 -5.02 8.58 10.41
CA LEU A 336 -5.62 8.02 9.19
C LEU A 336 -7.01 8.61 8.89
N PHE A 337 -7.78 8.96 9.92
CA PHE A 337 -9.11 9.55 9.77
C PHE A 337 -9.06 11.06 9.50
N LEU A 338 -8.04 11.75 10.04
CA LEU A 338 -7.91 13.22 9.95
C LEU A 338 -6.88 13.71 8.90
N GLN A 339 -5.99 12.84 8.39
CA GLN A 339 -4.89 13.22 7.50
C GLN A 339 -4.51 12.10 6.51
N SER A 340 -3.96 12.47 5.34
CA SER A 340 -3.41 11.50 4.39
C SER A 340 -2.25 10.72 5.02
N PRO A 341 -2.23 9.38 5.02
CA PRO A 341 -1.21 8.61 5.70
C PRO A 341 0.17 8.82 5.06
N ARG A 342 1.06 9.54 5.77
CA ARG A 342 2.50 9.53 5.43
C ARG A 342 3.10 8.16 5.77
N ARG A 343 3.99 7.68 4.89
CA ARG A 343 4.73 6.42 5.09
C ARG A 343 5.72 6.58 6.24
N ASP A 344 6.05 5.48 6.93
CA ASP A 344 7.16 5.51 7.87
C ASP A 344 8.50 5.51 7.13
N CYS A 345 9.46 6.23 7.67
CA CYS A 345 10.84 6.21 7.23
C CYS A 345 11.61 5.09 7.92
N CYS A 346 12.62 4.56 7.22
CA CYS A 346 13.50 3.50 7.69
C CYS A 346 14.92 4.01 7.83
N ARG A 347 15.62 3.63 8.91
CA ARG A 347 17.01 4.02 9.19
C ARG A 347 17.83 2.81 9.56
N VAL A 348 19.03 2.69 9.00
CA VAL A 348 19.98 1.62 9.34
C VAL A 348 20.63 1.97 10.67
N LEU A 349 20.62 1.04 11.62
CA LEU A 349 21.30 1.18 12.90
C LEU A 349 22.70 0.55 12.85
N PRO A 350 23.70 1.16 13.51
CA PRO A 350 25.03 0.59 13.60
C PRO A 350 25.01 -0.76 14.30
N THR A 351 25.83 -1.69 13.84
CA THR A 351 25.91 -3.04 14.40
C THR A 351 27.28 -3.66 14.16
N ASN A 352 27.74 -4.43 15.15
CA ASN A 352 29.00 -5.17 15.07
C ASN A 352 28.81 -6.56 14.42
N LYS A 353 27.57 -6.94 14.09
CA LYS A 353 27.24 -8.25 13.50
C LYS A 353 27.30 -8.16 11.98
N ALA A 354 28.33 -8.76 11.38
CA ALA A 354 28.57 -8.68 9.93
C ALA A 354 27.42 -9.23 9.05
N SER A 355 26.64 -10.22 9.52
CA SER A 355 25.55 -10.86 8.77
C SER A 355 24.14 -10.43 9.20
N THR A 356 24.02 -9.48 10.13
CA THR A 356 22.73 -9.01 10.65
C THR A 356 22.59 -7.50 10.47
N MET A 357 21.60 -7.06 9.70
CA MET A 357 21.25 -5.65 9.57
C MET A 357 20.17 -5.26 10.58
N TYR A 358 20.35 -4.14 11.28
CA TYR A 358 19.34 -3.58 12.16
C TYR A 358 18.68 -2.37 11.51
N LEU A 359 17.35 -2.35 11.49
CA LEU A 359 16.55 -1.29 10.90
C LEU A 359 15.60 -0.69 11.93
N TRP A 360 15.58 0.62 12.03
CA TRP A 360 14.57 1.37 12.76
C TRP A 360 13.48 1.85 11.81
N VAL A 361 12.21 1.67 12.18
CA VAL A 361 11.06 2.20 11.43
C VAL A 361 10.24 3.12 12.32
N GLY A 362 10.00 4.34 11.85
CA GLY A 362 9.18 5.33 12.55
C GLY A 362 8.83 6.53 11.68
N ASN A 363 8.36 7.61 12.30
CA ASN A 363 7.99 8.83 11.57
C ASN A 363 9.20 9.40 10.81
N CYS A 364 8.91 9.93 9.63
CA CYS A 364 9.85 10.74 8.87
C CYS A 364 10.06 12.08 9.59
N ARG A 365 11.29 12.62 9.52
CA ARG A 365 11.62 13.98 9.92
C ARG A 365 11.12 14.96 8.86
N ASP A 366 10.98 16.22 9.22
CA ASP A 366 10.61 17.26 8.26
C ASP A 366 11.67 17.37 7.17
N GLY A 367 11.23 17.40 5.92
CA GLY A 367 12.12 17.37 4.75
C GLY A 367 12.88 16.04 4.55
N GLU A 368 12.63 14.98 5.33
CA GLU A 368 13.26 13.67 5.12
C GLU A 368 12.69 13.03 3.85
N ILE A 369 13.40 13.28 2.76
CA ILE A 369 13.18 12.63 1.48
C ILE A 369 13.86 11.27 1.48
N SER A 370 13.23 10.30 0.82
CA SER A 370 13.85 9.03 0.48
C SER A 370 14.85 9.24 -0.67
N GLU A 371 15.80 10.16 -0.51
CA GLU A 371 16.75 10.52 -1.56
C GLU A 371 18.12 10.00 -1.17
N PHE A 372 18.75 9.26 -2.08
CA PHE A 372 20.15 8.93 -1.95
C PHE A 372 20.96 10.07 -2.56
N GLN A 373 21.84 10.67 -1.76
CA GLN A 373 22.96 11.44 -2.28
C GLN A 373 23.67 10.57 -3.32
N ARG A 374 23.70 11.04 -4.56
CA ARG A 374 24.61 10.46 -5.56
C ARG A 374 26.04 10.70 -5.04
N PRO A 375 26.92 9.70 -5.11
CA PRO A 375 28.33 9.91 -4.79
C PRO A 375 28.95 10.99 -5.68
#